data_AF-X8I8D7-F1
#
_entry.id   AF-X8I8D7-F1
#
_cell.length_a   1.000
_cell.length_b   1.000
_cell.length_c   1.000
_cell.angle_alpha   90.00
_cell.angle_beta   90.00
_cell.angle_gamma   90.00
#
_symmetry.space_group_name_H-M   'P 1'
#
loop_
_entity.id
_entity.type
_entity.pdbx_description
1 polymer ?
#
loop_
_entity_poly.entity_id
_entity_poly.type
_entity_poly.pdbx_seq_one_letter_code
_entity_poly.pdbx_strand_id
1 'polypeptide(L)'
;MLISRVKQVYLYIFSNFNEEWNSEVKKILSKEEFLIFSKMKKYDKVHSYNLYQKVKSNKILSSQEIYLKLALLHDSGKGKAGLFRRIKKVLIGDKILEKHPEIAFEKLKNINFELAELCLQHHNKDVNEKMKIFQELDDK
;
A
#
# COMPACT_ATOMS: atom_id res chain seq x y z
N MET A 1 8.46 13.55 -14.33
CA MET A 1 7.13 13.39 -13.71
C MET A 1 6.11 12.66 -14.59
N LEU A 2 5.91 13.03 -15.86
CA LEU A 2 4.93 12.35 -16.72
C LEU A 2 5.33 10.90 -17.05
N ILE A 3 6.61 10.65 -17.36
CA ILE A 3 7.13 9.33 -17.74
C ILE A 3 7.00 8.31 -16.59
N SER A 4 7.28 8.71 -15.34
CA SER A 4 7.10 7.83 -14.17
C SER A 4 5.63 7.50 -13.93
N ARG A 5 4.72 8.44 -14.14
CA ARG A 5 3.26 8.21 -14.06
C ARG A 5 2.75 7.30 -15.19
N VAL A 6 3.27 7.45 -16.42
CA VAL A 6 2.94 6.56 -17.55
C VAL A 6 3.47 5.13 -17.31
N LYS A 7 4.69 4.98 -16.79
CA LYS A 7 5.26 3.68 -16.41
C LYS A 7 4.43 3.02 -15.29
N GLN A 8 3.96 3.80 -14.31
CA GLN A 8 3.04 3.31 -13.27
C GLN A 8 1.72 2.80 -13.87
N VAL A 9 1.15 3.47 -14.88
CA VAL A 9 -0.07 3.01 -15.58
C VAL A 9 0.18 1.75 -16.41
N TYR A 10 1.32 1.64 -17.08
CA TYR A 10 1.68 0.43 -17.83
C TYR A 10 1.83 -0.78 -16.90
N LEU A 11 2.60 -0.64 -15.81
CA LEU A 11 2.70 -1.67 -14.76
C LEU A 11 1.32 -1.97 -14.15
N TYR A 12 0.44 -0.97 -14.04
CA TYR A 12 -0.92 -1.15 -13.56
C TYR A 12 -1.74 -2.10 -14.43
N ILE A 13 -1.64 -1.99 -15.75
CA ILE A 13 -2.46 -2.77 -16.69
C ILE A 13 -1.90 -4.20 -16.86
N PHE A 14 -0.58 -4.36 -16.82
CA PHE A 14 0.08 -5.61 -17.22
C PHE A 14 0.70 -6.43 -16.07
N SER A 15 0.69 -5.94 -14.83
CA SER A 15 1.22 -6.72 -13.70
C SER A 15 0.23 -7.76 -13.19
N ASN A 16 0.66 -9.02 -13.15
CA ASN A 16 -0.04 -10.10 -12.49
C ASN A 16 0.65 -10.40 -11.15
N PHE A 17 -0.15 -10.53 -10.10
CA PHE A 17 0.34 -10.97 -8.80
C PHE A 17 0.76 -12.45 -8.90
N ASN A 18 2.00 -12.77 -8.50
CA ASN A 18 2.43 -14.16 -8.38
C ASN A 18 1.90 -14.76 -7.07
N GLU A 19 1.06 -15.79 -7.16
CA GLU A 19 0.46 -16.42 -5.98
C GLU A 19 1.49 -17.10 -5.06
N GLU A 20 2.70 -17.41 -5.54
CA GLU A 20 3.81 -17.92 -4.72
C GLU A 20 4.25 -16.90 -3.67
N TRP A 21 4.10 -15.60 -3.94
CA TRP A 21 4.42 -14.51 -3.01
C TRP A 21 3.57 -14.56 -1.74
N ASN A 22 2.39 -15.20 -1.78
CA ASN A 22 1.57 -15.39 -0.59
C ASN A 22 2.31 -16.16 0.52
N SER A 23 3.25 -17.04 0.16
CA SER A 23 4.04 -17.78 1.15
C SER A 23 4.93 -16.86 1.98
N GLU A 24 5.47 -15.78 1.39
CA GLU A 24 6.22 -14.74 2.10
C GLU A 24 5.28 -13.83 2.88
N VAL A 25 4.20 -13.36 2.25
CA VAL A 25 3.23 -12.45 2.88
C VAL A 25 2.63 -13.08 4.16
N LYS A 26 2.29 -14.37 4.12
CA LYS A 26 1.75 -15.11 5.29
C LYS A 26 2.73 -15.27 6.45
N LYS A 27 4.03 -15.08 6.24
CA LYS A 27 5.03 -15.08 7.33
C LYS A 27 5.06 -13.75 8.08
N ILE A 28 4.56 -12.68 7.46
CA ILE A 28 4.59 -11.32 7.99
C ILE A 28 3.23 -10.92 8.55
N LEU A 29 2.14 -11.25 7.86
CA LEU A 29 0.79 -10.88 8.25
C LEU A 29 0.14 -11.94 9.16
N SER A 30 -0.67 -11.49 10.12
CA SER A 30 -1.61 -12.36 10.82
C SER A 30 -2.64 -12.97 9.86
N LYS A 31 -3.41 -13.96 10.32
CA LYS A 31 -4.48 -14.55 9.49
C LYS A 31 -5.53 -13.52 9.08
N GLU A 32 -5.93 -12.61 9.99
CA GLU A 32 -6.93 -11.58 9.68
C GLU A 32 -6.34 -10.48 8.77
N GLU A 33 -5.10 -10.07 9.02
CA GLU A 33 -4.35 -9.14 8.16
C GLU A 33 -4.20 -9.70 6.73
N PHE A 34 -3.85 -10.98 6.60
CA PHE A 34 -3.75 -11.66 5.31
C PHE A 34 -5.11 -11.77 4.60
N LEU A 35 -6.21 -11.95 5.34
CA LEU A 35 -7.55 -11.95 4.76
C LEU A 35 -7.89 -10.58 4.16
N ILE A 36 -7.43 -9.48 4.76
CA ILE A 36 -7.56 -8.14 4.19
C ILE A 36 -6.71 -8.01 2.92
N PHE A 37 -5.44 -8.42 2.97
CA PHE A 37 -4.52 -8.40 1.81
C PHE A 37 -5.06 -9.20 0.63
N SER A 38 -5.56 -10.41 0.87
CA SER A 38 -6.06 -11.30 -0.20
C SER A 38 -7.26 -10.73 -0.94
N LYS A 39 -8.05 -9.84 -0.30
CA LYS A 39 -9.18 -9.12 -0.91
C LYS A 39 -8.76 -7.86 -1.69
N MET A 40 -7.50 -7.43 -1.60
CA MET A 40 -6.98 -6.32 -2.41
C MET A 40 -6.94 -6.71 -3.89
N LYS A 41 -6.99 -5.71 -4.77
CA LYS A 41 -6.88 -5.97 -6.22
C LYS A 41 -5.51 -6.53 -6.55
N LYS A 42 -5.44 -7.33 -7.62
CA LYS A 42 -4.16 -7.88 -8.11
C LYS A 42 -3.07 -6.82 -8.24
N TYR A 43 -3.38 -5.68 -8.84
CA TYR A 43 -2.44 -4.56 -8.93
C TYR A 43 -2.00 -4.02 -7.55
N ASP A 44 -2.95 -3.73 -6.67
CA ASP A 44 -2.62 -3.18 -5.34
C ASP A 44 -1.78 -4.19 -4.54
N LYS A 45 -2.01 -5.50 -4.72
CA LYS A 45 -1.16 -6.56 -4.16
C LYS A 45 0.25 -6.55 -4.76
N VAL A 46 0.42 -6.36 -6.07
CA VAL A 46 1.75 -6.24 -6.71
C VAL A 46 2.48 -4.99 -6.19
N HIS A 47 1.79 -3.84 -6.16
CA HIS A 47 2.32 -2.59 -5.62
C HIS A 47 2.83 -2.78 -4.19
N SER A 48 1.96 -3.30 -3.33
CA SER A 48 2.24 -3.52 -1.92
C SER A 48 3.37 -4.54 -1.71
N TYR A 49 3.43 -5.59 -2.53
CA TYR A 49 4.53 -6.57 -2.47
C TYR A 49 5.86 -5.96 -2.91
N ASN A 50 5.89 -5.17 -3.98
CA ASN A 50 7.11 -4.50 -4.40
C ASN A 50 7.59 -3.48 -3.36
N LEU A 51 6.67 -2.74 -2.74
CA LEU A 51 7.00 -1.87 -1.61
C LEU A 51 7.55 -2.68 -0.43
N TYR A 52 6.93 -3.81 -0.09
CA TYR A 52 7.43 -4.72 0.94
C TYR A 52 8.87 -5.14 0.67
N GLN A 53 9.24 -5.51 -0.57
CA GLN A 53 10.62 -5.85 -0.92
C GLN A 53 11.58 -4.67 -0.74
N LYS A 54 11.17 -3.44 -1.07
CA LYS A 54 11.97 -2.23 -0.83
C LYS A 54 12.16 -1.96 0.66
N VAL A 55 11.09 -2.07 1.46
CA VAL A 55 11.13 -1.88 2.92
C VAL A 55 12.00 -2.96 3.58
N LYS A 56 11.86 -4.21 3.16
CA LYS A 56 12.69 -5.36 3.57
C LYS A 56 14.17 -5.16 3.27
N SER A 57 14.50 -4.40 2.22
CA SER A 57 15.88 -4.08 1.82
C SER A 57 16.40 -2.77 2.43
N ASN A 58 15.56 -2.00 3.11
CA ASN A 58 15.93 -0.71 3.70
C ASN A 58 16.66 -0.90 5.03
N LYS A 59 17.80 -0.20 5.21
CA LYS A 59 18.65 -0.34 6.40
C LYS A 59 17.96 0.01 7.73
N ILE A 60 16.97 0.90 7.70
CA ILE A 60 16.27 1.41 8.89
C ILE A 60 14.96 0.66 9.11
N LEU A 61 14.17 0.46 8.05
CA LEU A 61 12.82 -0.11 8.17
C LEU A 61 12.77 -1.64 8.16
N SER A 62 13.78 -2.33 7.62
CA SER A 62 13.76 -3.79 7.48
C SER A 62 13.65 -4.56 8.79
N SER A 63 14.14 -3.99 9.90
CA SER A 63 14.04 -4.56 11.25
C SER A 63 12.72 -4.26 11.96
N GLN A 64 11.85 -3.44 11.35
CA GLN A 64 10.61 -2.98 11.94
C GLN A 64 9.44 -3.73 11.32
N GLU A 65 8.97 -4.79 11.99
CA GLU A 65 7.88 -5.65 11.47
C GLU A 65 6.64 -4.83 11.09
N ILE A 66 6.30 -3.80 11.86
CA ILE A 66 5.14 -2.94 11.60
C ILE A 66 5.23 -2.23 10.24
N TYR A 67 6.42 -1.83 9.78
CA TYR A 67 6.61 -1.21 8.46
C TYR A 67 6.56 -2.23 7.32
N LEU A 68 6.95 -3.48 7.57
CA LEU A 68 6.76 -4.58 6.62
C LEU A 68 5.25 -4.88 6.44
N LYS A 69 4.48 -4.87 7.53
CA LYS A 69 3.01 -5.00 7.50
C LYS A 69 2.38 -3.79 6.79
N LEU A 70 2.83 -2.58 7.11
CA LEU A 70 2.35 -1.34 6.48
C LEU A 70 2.56 -1.37 4.96
N ALA A 71 3.74 -1.81 4.50
CA ALA A 71 4.03 -1.95 3.08
C ALA A 71 2.99 -2.81 2.36
N LEU A 72 2.56 -3.91 3.00
CA LEU A 72 1.60 -4.85 2.46
C LEU A 72 0.15 -4.35 2.51
N LEU A 73 -0.21 -3.46 3.46
CA LEU A 73 -1.61 -3.16 3.80
C LEU A 73 -2.03 -1.69 3.70
N HIS A 74 -1.11 -0.73 3.52
CA HIS A 74 -1.41 0.71 3.47
C HIS A 74 -2.52 1.07 2.47
N ASP A 75 -2.55 0.36 1.34
CA ASP A 75 -3.49 0.56 0.24
C ASP A 75 -4.77 -0.27 0.32
N SER A 76 -4.98 -1.03 1.40
CA SER A 76 -6.12 -1.93 1.56
C SER A 76 -7.49 -1.21 1.53
N GLY A 77 -7.50 0.11 1.70
CA GLY A 77 -8.69 0.96 1.58
C GLY A 77 -9.11 1.36 0.16
N LYS A 78 -8.28 1.17 -0.87
CA LYS A 78 -8.51 1.72 -2.24
C LYS A 78 -9.76 1.17 -2.97
N GLY A 79 -10.29 0.02 -2.54
CA GLY A 79 -11.55 -0.55 -3.05
C GLY A 79 -11.55 -0.85 -4.57
N LYS A 80 -12.74 -1.06 -5.17
CA LYS A 80 -12.89 -1.46 -6.59
C LYS A 80 -12.58 -0.36 -7.62
N ALA A 81 -12.23 0.85 -7.21
CA ALA A 81 -12.26 2.02 -8.08
C ALA A 81 -10.92 2.45 -8.73
N GLY A 82 -9.82 1.76 -8.40
CA GLY A 82 -8.44 2.15 -8.77
C GLY A 82 -8.15 2.64 -10.21
N LEU A 83 -8.61 1.96 -11.27
CA LEU A 83 -8.22 2.30 -12.66
C LEU A 83 -9.07 3.44 -13.22
N PHE A 84 -10.39 3.27 -13.20
CA PHE A 84 -11.35 4.22 -13.77
C PHE A 84 -11.28 5.58 -13.07
N ARG A 85 -11.01 5.60 -11.75
CA ARG A 85 -10.84 6.84 -10.98
C ARG A 85 -9.45 7.48 -11.13
N ARG A 86 -8.38 6.72 -11.41
CA ARG A 86 -7.06 7.31 -11.74
C ARG A 86 -7.09 8.03 -13.09
N ILE A 87 -7.79 7.46 -14.09
CA ILE A 87 -8.06 8.12 -15.37
C ILE A 87 -8.88 9.40 -15.13
N LYS A 88 -9.95 9.32 -14.34
CA LYS A 88 -10.77 10.49 -13.97
C LYS A 88 -10.00 11.56 -13.18
N LYS A 89 -9.08 11.17 -12.29
CA LYS A 89 -8.22 12.10 -11.52
C LYS A 89 -7.31 12.92 -12.45
N VAL A 90 -6.71 12.29 -13.46
CA VAL A 90 -5.90 13.01 -14.46
C VAL A 90 -6.75 13.97 -15.29
N LEU A 91 -8.02 13.62 -15.55
CA LEU A 91 -8.92 14.41 -16.39
C LEU A 91 -9.66 15.54 -15.64
N ILE A 92 -10.06 15.35 -14.39
CA ILE A 92 -11.05 16.21 -13.69
C ILE A 92 -10.71 16.46 -12.20
N GLY A 93 -9.72 15.75 -11.63
CA GLY A 93 -9.46 15.73 -10.18
C GLY A 93 -10.55 14.95 -9.41
N ASP A 94 -10.17 14.09 -8.46
CA ASP A 94 -11.15 13.22 -7.77
C ASP A 94 -10.85 13.04 -6.27
N LYS A 95 -11.80 13.46 -5.41
CA LYS A 95 -11.72 13.52 -3.93
C LYS A 95 -11.81 12.15 -3.23
N ILE A 96 -12.21 11.09 -3.94
CA ILE A 96 -12.45 9.77 -3.31
C ILE A 96 -11.14 8.98 -3.09
N LEU A 97 -10.06 9.31 -3.81
CA LEU A 97 -8.75 8.71 -3.57
C LEU A 97 -8.17 9.15 -2.21
N GLU A 98 -8.59 10.31 -1.68
CA GLU A 98 -8.09 10.85 -0.42
C GLU A 98 -8.52 10.02 0.78
N LYS A 99 -9.62 9.26 0.70
CA LYS A 99 -10.21 8.53 1.84
C LYS A 99 -9.69 7.10 2.07
N HIS A 100 -8.80 6.61 1.22
CA HIS A 100 -8.30 5.22 1.38
C HIS A 100 -7.51 5.00 2.69
N PRO A 101 -6.77 5.97 3.24
CA PRO A 101 -6.13 5.83 4.55
C PRO A 101 -7.16 5.56 5.66
N GLU A 102 -8.27 6.29 5.68
CA GLU A 102 -9.37 6.14 6.65
C GLU A 102 -10.07 4.79 6.49
N ILE A 103 -10.30 4.34 5.27
CA ILE A 103 -10.90 3.02 5.03
C ILE A 103 -9.94 1.90 5.46
N ALA A 104 -8.63 2.05 5.22
CA ALA A 104 -7.63 1.10 5.68
C ALA A 104 -7.58 1.07 7.22
N PHE A 105 -7.62 2.24 7.87
CA PHE A 105 -7.72 2.38 9.32
C PHE A 105 -8.93 1.62 9.87
N GLU A 106 -10.13 1.87 9.33
CA GLU A 106 -11.37 1.22 9.80
C GLU A 106 -11.33 -0.31 9.67
N LYS A 107 -10.66 -0.84 8.63
CA LYS A 107 -10.47 -2.29 8.46
C LYS A 107 -9.53 -2.90 9.48
N LEU A 108 -8.52 -2.15 9.92
CA LEU A 108 -7.40 -2.67 10.70
C LEU A 108 -7.50 -2.33 12.19
N LYS A 109 -8.23 -1.28 12.59
CA LYS A 109 -8.20 -0.75 13.96
C LYS A 109 -8.54 -1.76 15.06
N ASN A 110 -9.39 -2.74 14.76
CA ASN A 110 -9.80 -3.79 15.70
C ASN A 110 -8.92 -5.06 15.62
N ILE A 111 -7.99 -5.11 14.67
CA ILE A 111 -7.06 -6.23 14.44
C ILE A 111 -5.65 -5.83 14.92
N ASN A 112 -5.20 -4.66 14.48
CA ASN A 112 -3.89 -4.09 14.79
C ASN A 112 -3.99 -2.56 14.73
N PHE A 113 -4.17 -1.93 15.90
CA PHE A 113 -4.42 -0.50 16.01
C PHE A 113 -3.22 0.35 15.57
N GLU A 114 -1.99 -0.03 15.98
CA GLU A 114 -0.77 0.68 15.58
C GLU A 114 -0.61 0.68 14.06
N LEU A 115 -0.82 -0.47 13.41
CA LEU A 115 -0.79 -0.57 11.96
C LEU A 115 -1.89 0.28 11.30
N ALA A 116 -3.08 0.31 11.89
CA ALA A 116 -4.19 1.12 11.42
C ALA A 116 -3.83 2.62 11.44
N GLU A 117 -3.23 3.11 12.54
CA GLU A 117 -2.79 4.51 12.64
C GLU A 117 -1.72 4.85 11.60
N LEU A 118 -0.76 3.96 11.36
CA LEU A 118 0.23 4.17 10.30
C LEU A 118 -0.42 4.21 8.92
N CYS A 119 -1.39 3.33 8.65
CA CYS A 119 -2.21 3.39 7.43
C CYS A 119 -2.99 4.71 7.33
N LEU A 120 -3.46 5.29 8.43
CA LEU A 120 -4.13 6.59 8.40
C LEU A 120 -3.17 7.74 8.07
N GLN A 121 -1.94 7.67 8.58
CA GLN A 121 -0.96 8.74 8.51
C GLN A 121 -0.07 8.72 7.27
N HIS A 122 -0.07 7.64 6.48
CA HIS A 122 0.95 7.46 5.43
C HIS A 122 0.91 8.48 4.27
N HIS A 123 -0.11 9.34 4.15
CA HIS A 123 -0.11 10.50 3.22
C HIS A 123 0.17 11.85 3.92
N ASN A 124 0.29 11.88 5.25
CA ASN A 124 0.52 13.11 5.99
C ASN A 124 1.93 13.64 5.73
N LYS A 125 2.05 14.96 5.61
CA LYS A 125 3.34 15.64 5.39
C LYS A 125 4.16 15.77 6.67
N ASP A 126 3.47 15.97 7.80
CA ASP A 126 4.10 16.13 9.11
C ASP A 126 4.08 14.78 9.85
N VAL A 127 5.14 14.00 9.65
CA VAL A 127 5.31 12.65 10.18
C VAL A 127 6.75 12.43 10.63
N ASN A 128 6.98 11.37 11.40
CA ASN A 128 8.32 11.01 11.87
C ASN A 128 9.24 10.54 10.72
N GLU A 129 10.54 10.46 10.99
CA GLU A 129 11.56 10.10 10.00
C GLU A 129 11.33 8.74 9.34
N LYS A 130 10.91 7.73 10.11
CA LYS A 130 10.63 6.39 9.58
C LYS A 130 9.47 6.41 8.57
N MET A 131 8.43 7.18 8.84
CA MET A 131 7.30 7.34 7.91
C MET A 131 7.71 8.13 6.66
N LYS A 132 8.57 9.14 6.78
CA LYS A 132 9.14 9.82 5.60
C LYS A 132 9.90 8.85 4.69
N ILE A 133 10.76 8.02 5.27
CA ILE A 133 11.47 6.97 4.51
C ILE A 133 10.47 6.02 3.84
N PHE A 134 9.43 5.61 4.54
CA PHE A 134 8.39 4.75 3.98
C PHE A 134 7.70 5.40 2.77
N GLN A 135 7.28 6.66 2.90
CA GLN A 135 6.66 7.45 1.83
C GLN A 135 7.58 7.58 0.61
N GLU A 136 8.88 7.85 0.82
CA GLU A 136 9.85 7.91 -0.27
C GLU A 136 10.03 6.57 -1.01
N LEU A 137 9.89 5.43 -0.31
CA LEU A 137 9.97 4.11 -0.94
C LEU A 137 8.70 3.78 -1.72
N ASP A 138 7.54 4.23 -1.25
CA ASP A 138 6.23 4.06 -1.90
C ASP A 138 6.12 4.90 -3.19
N ASP A 139 6.66 6.12 -3.18
CA ASP A 139 6.66 7.02 -4.34
C ASP A 139 7.58 6.58 -5.50
N LYS A 140 8.64 5.79 -5.20
CA LYS A 140 9.64 5.32 -6.18
C LYS A 140 9.10 4.26 -7.14
#